data_AF-A0A812ZG40-F1
#
_entry.id   AF-A0A812ZG40-F1
#
_cell.length_a   1.000
_cell.length_b   1.000
_cell.length_c   1.000
_cell.angle_alpha   90.00
_cell.angle_beta   90.00
_cell.angle_gamma   90.00
#
_symmetry.space_group_name_H-M   'P 1'
#
loop_
_entity.id
_entity.type
_entity.pdbx_description
1 polymer ?
#
loop_
_entity_poly.entity_id
_entity_poly.type
_entity_poly.pdbx_seq_one_letter_code
_entity_poly.pdbx_strand_id
1 'polypeptide(L)'
;MGWKGTRPRFSVAFSGGGIRAATFQSGVLWQLAEAGVVQDIEYIAAVSGGGYLLSAFASHIVTQESPTTPDEVDSWYKQVVAKTIVRLQRNAGNFVRDCFRLPGVPMDGSGIFPRACDLPFLMMIFFVTICTGPFLFITTVLLPAAELVEIYFGYAMRASFCAPAPRRILEMWHWGWGAWFIFAN
;
A
#
# COMPACT_ATOMS: atom_id res chain seq x y z
N MET A 1 -28.26 -35.82 -7.42
CA MET A 1 -28.66 -36.34 -6.09
C MET A 1 -29.11 -35.14 -5.28
N GLY A 2 -30.42 -34.88 -5.24
CA GLY A 2 -30.98 -33.67 -4.63
C GLY A 2 -31.17 -33.84 -3.14
N TRP A 3 -30.42 -33.08 -2.33
CA TRP A 3 -30.59 -33.02 -0.88
C TRP A 3 -31.95 -32.38 -0.54
N LYS A 4 -32.87 -33.15 0.04
CA LYS A 4 -34.23 -32.71 0.44
C LYS A 4 -34.33 -32.29 1.92
N GLY A 5 -33.34 -31.58 2.44
CA GLY A 5 -33.35 -30.99 3.78
C GLY A 5 -32.90 -29.53 3.74
N THR A 6 -33.36 -28.69 4.67
CA THR A 6 -32.79 -27.35 4.85
C THR A 6 -31.30 -27.47 5.09
N ARG A 7 -30.49 -26.81 4.25
CA ARG A 7 -29.04 -26.82 4.43
C ARG A 7 -28.70 -26.09 5.73
N PRO A 8 -27.73 -26.60 6.52
CA PRO A 8 -27.29 -25.89 7.71
C PRO A 8 -26.67 -24.56 7.28
N ARG A 9 -27.14 -23.47 7.90
CA ARG A 9 -26.54 -22.15 7.70
C ARG A 9 -25.13 -22.13 8.27
N PHE A 10 -24.28 -21.29 7.70
CA PHE A 10 -22.90 -21.13 8.16
C PHE A 10 -22.47 -19.67 8.09
N SER A 11 -21.34 -19.38 8.72
CA SER A 11 -20.74 -18.05 8.72
C SER A 11 -19.36 -18.09 8.08
N VAL A 12 -18.99 -16.98 7.42
CA VAL A 12 -17.70 -16.84 6.73
C VAL A 12 -16.90 -15.73 7.40
N ALA A 13 -15.60 -15.97 7.61
CA ALA A 13 -14.69 -14.97 8.14
C ALA A 13 -13.55 -14.70 7.15
N PHE A 14 -13.45 -13.47 6.68
CA PHE A 14 -12.40 -12.98 5.79
C PHE A 14 -11.32 -12.25 6.59
N SER A 15 -10.17 -12.91 6.72
CA SER A 15 -8.98 -12.36 7.38
C SER A 15 -8.38 -11.13 6.64
N GLY A 16 -7.50 -10.43 7.34
CA GLY A 16 -6.70 -9.33 6.79
C GLY A 16 -5.53 -9.83 5.92
N GLY A 17 -4.79 -8.87 5.35
CA GLY A 17 -3.67 -9.16 4.43
C GLY A 17 -3.65 -8.30 3.17
N GLY A 18 -4.40 -7.19 3.18
CA GLY A 18 -4.49 -6.24 2.07
C GLY A 18 -5.07 -6.85 0.80
N ILE A 19 -4.65 -6.34 -0.36
CA ILE A 19 -5.22 -6.72 -1.65
C ILE A 19 -5.03 -8.21 -1.99
N ARG A 20 -3.94 -8.84 -1.53
CA ARG A 20 -3.68 -10.27 -1.79
C ARG A 20 -4.72 -11.16 -1.10
N ALA A 21 -5.03 -10.87 0.16
CA ALA A 21 -6.08 -11.58 0.89
C ALA A 21 -7.45 -11.37 0.22
N ALA A 22 -7.76 -10.15 -0.20
CA ALA A 22 -9.01 -9.83 -0.91
C ALA A 22 -9.17 -10.63 -2.21
N THR A 23 -8.09 -10.78 -3.00
CA THR A 23 -8.10 -11.58 -4.24
C THR A 23 -8.31 -13.07 -3.96
N PHE A 24 -7.66 -13.63 -2.94
CA PHE A 24 -7.90 -15.02 -2.56
C PHE A 24 -9.34 -15.24 -2.11
N GLN A 25 -9.85 -14.37 -1.23
CA GLN A 25 -11.20 -14.45 -0.69
C GLN A 25 -12.26 -14.25 -1.78
N SER A 26 -11.98 -13.47 -2.83
CA SER A 26 -12.90 -13.33 -3.95
C SER A 26 -13.03 -14.63 -4.74
N GLY A 27 -11.96 -15.43 -4.83
CA GLY A 27 -12.01 -16.79 -5.37
C GLY A 27 -12.81 -17.75 -4.49
N VAL A 28 -12.66 -17.65 -3.17
CA VAL A 28 -13.49 -18.42 -2.22
C VAL A 28 -14.97 -18.05 -2.39
N LEU A 29 -15.29 -16.76 -2.48
CA LEU A 29 -16.66 -16.29 -2.69
C LEU A 29 -17.24 -16.77 -4.03
N TRP A 30 -16.43 -16.78 -5.09
CA TRP A 30 -16.81 -17.36 -6.38
C TRP A 30 -17.16 -18.85 -6.25
N GLN A 31 -16.33 -19.62 -5.55
CA GLN A 31 -16.58 -21.05 -5.36
C GLN A 31 -17.85 -21.31 -4.54
N LEU A 32 -18.14 -20.48 -3.53
CA LEU A 32 -19.39 -20.55 -2.77
C LEU A 32 -20.61 -20.24 -3.64
N ALA A 33 -20.48 -19.29 -4.58
CA ALA A 33 -21.52 -18.98 -5.56
C ALA A 33 -21.74 -20.14 -6.54
N GLU A 34 -20.67 -20.75 -7.04
CA GLU A 34 -20.76 -21.93 -7.92
C GLU A 34 -21.40 -23.14 -7.23
N ALA A 35 -21.13 -23.31 -5.94
CA ALA A 35 -21.77 -24.33 -5.11
C ALA A 35 -23.23 -24.01 -4.72
N GLY A 36 -23.71 -22.79 -5.00
CA GLY A 36 -25.06 -22.34 -4.69
C GLY A 36 -25.39 -22.29 -3.21
N VAL A 37 -24.37 -21.99 -2.38
CA VAL A 37 -24.48 -21.94 -0.91
C VAL A 37 -24.35 -20.52 -0.36
N VAL A 38 -24.22 -19.49 -1.21
CA VAL A 38 -24.09 -18.09 -0.76
C VAL A 38 -25.33 -17.63 0.01
N GLN A 39 -26.51 -18.08 -0.41
CA GLN A 39 -27.78 -17.81 0.28
C GLN A 39 -27.88 -18.43 1.69
N ASP A 40 -27.05 -19.44 1.97
CA ASP A 40 -27.02 -20.15 3.26
C ASP A 40 -26.06 -19.46 4.27
N ILE A 41 -25.38 -18.38 3.85
CA ILE A 41 -24.46 -17.62 4.71
C ILE A 41 -25.27 -16.68 5.62
N GLU A 42 -25.14 -16.89 6.93
CA GLU A 42 -25.86 -16.08 7.94
C GLU A 42 -25.06 -14.83 8.35
N TYR A 43 -23.74 -14.95 8.44
CA TYR A 43 -22.88 -13.84 8.81
C TYR A 43 -21.56 -13.86 8.03
N ILE A 44 -21.15 -12.69 7.56
CA ILE A 44 -19.81 -12.50 6.99
C ILE A 44 -19.05 -11.49 7.86
N ALA A 45 -18.00 -11.98 8.53
CA ALA A 45 -17.04 -11.13 9.23
C ALA A 45 -15.87 -10.83 8.30
N ALA A 46 -15.37 -9.59 8.28
CA ALA A 46 -14.19 -9.26 7.49
C ALA A 46 -13.34 -8.16 8.15
N VAL A 47 -12.03 -8.23 7.96
CA VAL A 47 -11.09 -7.20 8.47
C VAL A 47 -10.12 -6.75 7.38
N SER A 48 -9.73 -5.47 7.40
CA SER A 48 -8.72 -4.88 6.50
C SER A 48 -8.97 -5.23 5.02
N GLY A 49 -8.09 -6.03 4.41
CA GLY A 49 -8.19 -6.51 3.04
C GLY A 49 -9.52 -7.18 2.69
N GLY A 50 -10.02 -8.06 3.55
CA GLY A 50 -11.32 -8.72 3.35
C GLY A 50 -12.50 -7.77 3.43
N GLY A 51 -12.34 -6.65 4.16
CA GLY A 51 -13.32 -5.57 4.19
C GLY A 51 -13.56 -4.97 2.81
N TYR A 52 -12.52 -4.81 1.98
CA TYR A 52 -12.69 -4.29 0.61
C TYR A 52 -13.58 -5.19 -0.25
N LEU A 53 -13.39 -6.50 -0.17
CA LEU A 53 -14.23 -7.47 -0.87
C LEU A 53 -15.67 -7.43 -0.34
N LEU A 54 -15.83 -7.51 0.99
CA LEU A 54 -17.15 -7.57 1.61
C LEU A 54 -17.95 -6.29 1.33
N SER A 55 -17.35 -5.11 1.45
CA SER A 55 -18.02 -3.85 1.16
C SER A 55 -18.42 -3.73 -0.31
N ALA A 56 -17.56 -4.16 -1.25
CA ALA A 56 -17.91 -4.18 -2.67
C ALA A 56 -19.05 -5.17 -2.98
N PHE A 57 -19.01 -6.36 -2.37
CA PHE A 57 -20.05 -7.37 -2.51
C PHE A 57 -21.39 -6.88 -1.94
N ALA A 58 -21.39 -6.33 -0.73
CA ALA A 58 -22.59 -5.77 -0.10
C ALA A 58 -23.18 -4.61 -0.93
N SER A 59 -22.33 -3.73 -1.47
CA SER A 59 -22.78 -2.65 -2.35
C SER A 59 -23.46 -3.19 -3.63
N HIS A 60 -22.91 -4.25 -4.24
CA HIS A 60 -23.54 -4.88 -5.39
C HIS A 60 -24.84 -5.62 -5.06
N ILE A 61 -24.95 -6.23 -3.87
CA ILE A 61 -26.22 -6.81 -3.39
C ILE A 61 -27.30 -5.73 -3.31
N VAL A 62 -27.00 -4.60 -2.68
CA VAL A 62 -27.98 -3.52 -2.45
C VAL A 62 -28.38 -2.81 -3.75
N THR A 63 -27.47 -2.74 -4.72
CA THR A 63 -27.72 -2.03 -5.99
C THR A 63 -28.36 -2.90 -7.07
N GLN A 64 -28.36 -4.22 -6.91
CA GLN A 64 -28.92 -5.14 -7.89
C GLN A 64 -30.38 -5.45 -7.56
N GLU A 65 -31.24 -5.48 -8.59
CA GLU A 65 -32.65 -5.82 -8.42
C GLU A 65 -32.79 -7.20 -7.79
N SER A 66 -33.69 -7.33 -6.81
CA SER A 66 -33.90 -8.59 -6.10
C SER A 66 -34.47 -9.65 -7.05
N PRO A 67 -34.10 -10.93 -6.88
CA PRO A 67 -34.65 -12.01 -7.69
C PRO A 67 -36.16 -12.11 -7.47
N THR A 68 -36.92 -12.34 -8.55
CA THR A 68 -38.39 -12.37 -8.49
C THR A 68 -38.88 -13.76 -8.09
N THR A 69 -38.13 -14.80 -8.46
CA THR A 69 -38.47 -16.19 -8.17
C THR A 69 -37.40 -16.89 -7.34
N PRO A 70 -37.77 -17.87 -6.49
CA PRO A 70 -36.80 -18.64 -5.70
C PRO A 70 -35.76 -19.41 -6.54
N ASP A 71 -36.13 -19.84 -7.75
CA ASP A 71 -35.26 -20.60 -8.64
C ASP A 71 -34.15 -19.72 -9.26
N GLU A 72 -34.33 -18.41 -9.31
CA GLU A 72 -33.36 -17.45 -9.83
C GLU A 72 -32.30 -17.03 -8.81
N VAL A 73 -32.49 -17.31 -7.51
CA VAL A 73 -31.64 -16.82 -6.43
C VAL A 73 -30.18 -17.24 -6.61
N ASP A 74 -29.93 -18.49 -7.01
CA ASP A 74 -28.58 -19.01 -7.28
C ASP A 74 -27.90 -18.23 -8.41
N SER A 75 -28.60 -18.07 -9.54
CA SER A 75 -28.11 -17.33 -10.70
C SER A 75 -27.87 -15.86 -10.37
N TRP A 76 -28.72 -15.27 -9.54
CA TRP A 76 -28.59 -13.90 -9.07
C TRP A 76 -27.32 -13.72 -8.24
N TYR A 77 -27.06 -14.58 -7.25
CA TYR A 77 -25.83 -14.51 -6.45
C TYR A 77 -24.58 -14.69 -7.32
N LYS A 78 -24.59 -15.62 -8.28
CA LYS A 78 -23.48 -15.78 -9.23
C LYS A 78 -23.21 -14.51 -10.02
N GLN A 79 -24.24 -13.83 -10.52
CA GLN A 79 -24.09 -12.56 -11.23
C GLN A 79 -23.53 -11.45 -10.34
N VAL A 80 -24.03 -11.33 -9.10
CA VAL A 80 -23.55 -10.33 -8.14
C VAL A 80 -22.07 -10.57 -7.78
N VAL A 81 -21.69 -11.82 -7.52
CA VAL A 81 -20.30 -12.17 -7.21
C VAL A 81 -19.40 -11.95 -8.43
N ALA A 82 -19.83 -12.36 -9.63
CA ALA A 82 -19.09 -12.11 -10.87
C ALA A 82 -18.86 -10.61 -11.10
N LYS A 83 -19.91 -9.79 -10.98
CA LYS A 83 -19.83 -8.32 -11.09
C LYS A 83 -18.84 -7.74 -10.09
N THR A 84 -18.85 -8.24 -8.85
CA THR A 84 -17.90 -7.84 -7.80
C THR A 84 -16.46 -8.14 -8.18
N ILE A 85 -16.18 -9.36 -8.64
CA ILE A 85 -14.83 -9.79 -9.03
C ILE A 85 -14.33 -8.99 -10.23
N VAL A 86 -15.14 -8.84 -11.27
CA VAL A 86 -14.80 -8.06 -12.46
C VAL A 86 -14.52 -6.60 -12.10
N ARG A 87 -15.31 -6.01 -11.19
CA ARG A 87 -15.09 -4.65 -10.71
C ARG A 87 -13.75 -4.52 -9.98
N LEU A 88 -13.43 -5.45 -9.08
CA LEU A 88 -12.14 -5.47 -8.37
C LEU A 88 -10.96 -5.60 -9.34
N GLN A 89 -11.05 -6.48 -10.33
CA GLN A 89 -10.03 -6.63 -11.37
C GLN A 89 -9.86 -5.36 -12.21
N ARG A 90 -10.96 -4.70 -12.58
CA ARG A 90 -10.91 -3.45 -13.34
C ARG A 90 -10.21 -2.34 -12.55
N ASN A 91 -10.47 -2.27 -11.25
CA ASN A 91 -9.90 -1.27 -10.34
C ASN A 91 -8.40 -1.44 -10.09
N ALA A 92 -7.84 -2.63 -10.30
CA ALA A 92 -6.40 -2.87 -10.12
C ALA A 92 -5.52 -1.97 -11.02
N GLY A 93 -6.05 -1.50 -12.14
CA GLY A 93 -5.34 -0.62 -13.08
C GLY A 93 -5.56 0.88 -12.87
N ASN A 94 -6.35 1.30 -11.87
CA ASN A 94 -6.90 2.67 -11.81
C ASN A 94 -5.79 3.75 -11.80
N PHE A 95 -4.71 3.56 -11.02
CA PHE A 95 -3.65 4.57 -10.85
C PHE A 95 -2.52 4.54 -11.90
N VAL A 96 -2.48 3.54 -12.77
CA VAL A 96 -1.33 3.33 -13.68
C VAL A 96 -1.79 3.15 -15.12
N ARG A 97 -2.73 2.24 -15.36
CA ARG A 97 -3.23 1.92 -16.71
C ARG A 97 -4.24 2.97 -17.16
N ASP A 98 -5.17 3.32 -16.29
CA ASP A 98 -6.35 4.10 -16.68
C ASP A 98 -6.01 5.57 -16.95
N CYS A 99 -4.88 6.08 -16.43
CA CYS A 99 -4.34 7.41 -16.73
C CYS A 99 -4.13 7.65 -18.23
N PHE A 100 -3.76 6.61 -18.97
CA PHE A 100 -3.52 6.67 -20.42
C PHE A 100 -4.68 6.11 -21.24
N ARG A 101 -5.36 5.06 -20.73
CA ARG A 101 -6.44 4.38 -21.46
C ARG A 101 -7.77 5.13 -21.41
N LEU A 102 -8.08 5.78 -20.29
CA LEU A 102 -9.34 6.49 -20.03
C LEU A 102 -9.04 7.74 -19.18
N PRO A 103 -8.40 8.77 -19.75
CA PRO A 103 -7.87 9.92 -18.99
C PRO A 103 -8.94 10.83 -18.37
N GLY A 104 -10.20 10.68 -18.78
CA GLY A 104 -11.32 11.48 -18.32
C GLY A 104 -11.80 11.15 -16.90
N VAL A 105 -12.95 11.72 -16.54
CA VAL A 105 -13.61 11.47 -15.26
C VAL A 105 -14.22 10.05 -15.26
N PRO A 106 -14.08 9.28 -14.17
CA PRO A 106 -14.68 7.97 -14.05
C PRO A 106 -16.22 8.02 -14.14
N MET A 107 -16.80 7.28 -15.09
CA MET A 107 -18.27 7.12 -15.20
C MET A 107 -18.84 6.09 -14.20
N ASP A 108 -17.96 5.41 -13.48
CA ASP A 108 -18.26 4.27 -12.61
C ASP A 108 -18.22 4.65 -11.11
N GLY A 109 -18.19 5.97 -10.82
CA GLY A 109 -18.19 6.53 -9.47
C GLY A 109 -16.89 6.34 -8.70
N SER A 110 -15.80 5.89 -9.36
CA SER A 110 -14.53 5.63 -8.65
C SER A 110 -13.79 6.89 -8.18
N GLY A 111 -14.21 8.08 -8.60
CA GLY A 111 -13.57 9.34 -8.24
C GLY A 111 -14.18 10.55 -8.95
N ILE A 112 -13.83 11.73 -8.46
CA ILE A 112 -14.33 13.02 -8.97
C ILE A 112 -13.30 13.67 -9.92
N PHE A 113 -12.02 13.34 -9.77
CA PHE A 113 -10.94 13.89 -10.57
C PHE A 113 -10.68 13.08 -11.86
N PRO A 114 -10.17 13.73 -12.93
CA PRO A 114 -9.74 13.03 -14.14
C PRO A 114 -8.61 12.04 -13.84
N ARG A 115 -8.71 10.81 -14.37
CA ARG A 115 -7.71 9.77 -14.14
C ARG A 115 -6.32 10.12 -14.70
N ALA A 116 -6.24 11.08 -15.62
CA ALA A 116 -4.97 11.62 -16.09
C ALA A 116 -4.09 12.18 -14.96
N CYS A 117 -4.69 12.66 -13.86
CA CYS A 117 -3.98 13.21 -12.71
C CYS A 117 -3.47 12.13 -11.73
N ASP A 118 -3.94 10.89 -11.84
CA ASP A 118 -3.64 9.82 -10.89
C ASP A 118 -2.15 9.46 -10.90
N LEU A 119 -1.51 9.39 -12.07
CA LEU A 119 -0.09 9.06 -12.18
C LEU A 119 0.81 10.20 -11.65
N PRO A 120 0.63 11.48 -12.05
CA PRO A 120 1.37 12.58 -11.44
C PRO A 120 1.20 12.63 -9.92
N PHE A 121 -0.02 12.41 -9.42
CA PHE A 121 -0.30 12.38 -7.98
C PHE A 121 0.41 11.23 -7.28
N LEU A 122 0.41 10.03 -7.88
CA LEU A 122 1.16 8.88 -7.37
C LEU A 122 2.66 9.15 -7.32
N MET A 123 3.23 9.72 -8.39
CA MET A 123 4.65 10.10 -8.44
C MET A 123 5.00 11.15 -7.37
N MET A 124 4.13 12.14 -7.17
CA MET A 124 4.30 13.15 -6.12
C MET A 124 4.28 12.51 -4.73
N ILE A 125 3.34 11.62 -4.44
CA ILE A 125 3.27 10.91 -3.14
C ILE A 125 4.53 10.09 -2.90
N PHE A 126 4.99 9.33 -3.91
CA PHE A 126 6.21 8.55 -3.78
C PHE A 126 7.41 9.45 -3.52
N PHE A 127 7.54 10.56 -4.25
CA PHE A 127 8.61 11.52 -4.05
C PHE A 127 8.60 12.10 -2.63
N VAL A 128 7.45 12.60 -2.16
CA VAL A 128 7.30 13.13 -0.80
C VAL A 128 7.64 12.07 0.25
N THR A 129 7.17 10.83 0.07
CA THR A 129 7.43 9.72 0.99
C THR A 129 8.93 9.40 1.06
N ILE A 130 9.61 9.36 -0.09
CA ILE A 130 11.06 9.14 -0.17
C ILE A 130 11.83 10.28 0.50
N CYS A 131 11.41 11.53 0.30
CA CYS A 131 12.06 12.70 0.90
C CYS A 131 11.80 12.84 2.41
N THR A 132 10.68 12.30 2.91
CA THR A 132 10.29 12.44 4.32
C THR A 132 11.33 11.82 5.27
N GLY A 133 11.85 10.63 4.97
CA GLY A 133 12.85 9.96 5.80
C GLY A 133 14.15 10.76 5.97
N PRO A 134 14.85 11.10 4.87
CA PRO A 134 16.04 11.95 4.91
C PRO A 134 15.78 13.32 5.54
N PHE A 135 14.66 13.95 5.23
CA PHE A 135 14.31 15.25 5.81
C PHE A 135 14.19 15.17 7.34
N LEU A 136 13.45 14.19 7.85
CA LEU A 136 13.32 13.98 9.29
C LEU A 136 14.67 13.64 9.93
N PHE A 137 15.47 12.78 9.29
CA PHE A 137 16.80 12.43 9.80
C PHE A 137 17.74 13.65 9.87
N ILE A 138 17.80 14.46 8.81
CA ILE A 138 18.67 15.64 8.78
C ILE A 138 18.23 16.64 9.85
N THR A 139 16.93 16.92 9.94
CA THR A 139 16.41 17.96 10.84
C THR A 139 16.42 17.55 12.31
N THR A 140 16.16 16.29 12.62
CA THR A 140 16.02 15.83 14.01
C THR A 140 17.26 15.15 14.58
N VAL A 141 18.15 14.64 13.74
CA VAL A 141 19.37 13.93 14.17
C VAL A 141 20.62 14.64 13.72
N LEU A 142 20.80 14.82 12.41
CA LEU A 142 22.08 15.31 11.87
C LEU A 142 22.38 16.75 12.27
N LEU A 143 21.42 17.66 12.09
CA LEU A 143 21.61 19.08 12.41
C LEU A 143 21.84 19.29 13.92
N PRO A 144 21.03 18.76 14.85
CA PRO A 144 21.31 18.89 16.27
C PRO A 144 22.64 18.27 16.69
N ALA A 145 23.01 17.10 16.13
CA ALA A 145 24.30 16.48 16.41
C ALA A 145 25.47 17.35 15.91
N ALA A 146 25.36 17.94 14.72
CA ALA A 146 26.36 18.84 14.18
C ALA A 146 26.51 20.11 15.04
N GLU A 147 25.40 20.71 15.47
CA GLU A 147 25.40 21.86 16.39
C GLU A 147 26.01 21.50 17.75
N LEU A 148 25.70 20.32 18.31
CA LEU A 148 26.34 19.84 19.54
C LEU A 148 27.86 19.70 19.35
N VAL A 149 28.29 19.09 18.24
CA VAL A 149 29.72 18.96 17.93
C VAL A 149 30.39 20.33 17.80
N GLU A 150 29.74 21.29 17.14
CA GLU A 150 30.26 22.65 17.00
C GLU A 150 30.34 23.38 18.36
N ILE A 151 29.30 23.27 19.20
CA ILE A 151 29.26 23.91 20.51
C ILE A 151 30.36 23.35 21.44
N TYR A 152 30.54 22.04 21.47
CA TYR A 152 31.48 21.41 22.42
C TYR A 152 32.91 21.30 21.88
N PHE A 153 33.09 21.05 20.59
CA PHE A 153 34.39 20.75 19.98
C PHE A 153 34.81 21.76 18.91
N GLY A 154 33.95 22.68 18.50
CA GLY A 154 34.22 23.63 17.40
C GLY A 154 35.48 24.47 17.60
N TYR A 155 35.69 25.02 18.80
CA TYR A 155 36.90 25.78 19.11
C TYR A 155 38.18 24.94 18.96
N ALA A 156 38.19 23.74 19.55
CA ALA A 156 39.34 22.84 19.51
C ALA A 156 39.64 22.35 18.08
N MET A 157 38.60 22.04 17.30
CA MET A 157 38.74 21.64 15.89
C MET A 157 39.31 22.79 15.04
N ARG A 158 38.81 24.02 15.19
CA ARG A 158 39.32 25.21 14.48
C ARG A 158 40.77 25.53 14.88
N ALA A 159 41.09 25.46 16.18
CA ALA A 159 42.44 25.66 16.67
C ALA A 159 43.42 24.61 16.12
N SER A 160 43.00 23.35 16.02
CA SER A 160 43.80 22.27 15.44
C SER A 160 44.06 22.47 13.94
N PHE A 161 43.12 23.06 13.21
CA PHE A 161 43.27 23.37 11.78
C PHE A 161 44.22 24.55 11.53
N CYS A 162 44.27 25.52 12.45
CA CYS A 162 45.14 26.69 12.37
C CYS A 162 46.51 26.48 13.03
N ALA A 163 46.70 25.38 13.77
CA ALA A 163 47.99 25.05 14.35
C ALA A 163 48.99 24.72 13.22
N PRO A 164 50.23 25.26 13.26
CA PRO A 164 51.25 24.89 12.29
C PRO A 164 51.46 23.39 12.34
N ALA A 165 51.45 22.73 11.17
CA ALA A 165 51.60 21.29 11.10
C ALA A 165 52.84 20.85 11.91
N PRO A 166 52.70 19.90 12.86
CA PRO A 166 53.84 19.43 13.63
C PRO A 166 54.92 18.92 12.67
N ARG A 167 56.20 19.26 12.91
CA ARG A 167 57.33 18.96 11.99
C ARG A 167 57.37 17.51 11.50
N ARG A 168 56.87 16.55 12.28
CA ARG A 168 56.72 15.14 11.89
C ARG A 168 55.82 14.91 10.67
N ILE A 169 54.74 15.68 10.50
CA ILE A 169 53.85 15.55 9.34
C ILE A 169 54.55 16.07 8.09
N LEU A 170 55.23 17.23 8.17
CA LEU A 170 56.01 17.75 7.04
C LEU A 170 57.09 16.76 6.57
N GLU A 171 57.79 16.11 7.51
CA GLU A 171 58.73 15.04 7.20
C GLU A 171 58.03 13.85 6.52
N MET A 172 56.87 13.39 7.00
CA MET A 172 56.16 12.27 6.37
C MET A 172 55.65 12.58 4.95
N TRP A 173 55.31 13.84 4.64
CA TRP A 173 54.98 14.30 3.29
C TRP A 173 56.19 14.32 2.36
N HIS A 174 57.38 14.67 2.87
CA HIS A 174 58.63 14.58 2.12
C HIS A 174 59.06 13.13 1.79
N TRP A 175 58.60 12.16 2.58
CA TRP A 175 58.90 10.73 2.38
C TRP A 175 57.76 9.93 1.73
N GLY A 176 56.68 10.57 1.25
CA GLY A 176 55.68 9.96 0.36
C GLY A 176 54.53 9.18 1.01
N TRP A 177 54.27 9.33 2.31
CA TRP A 177 53.27 8.52 3.05
C TRP A 177 51.95 9.26 3.39
N GLY A 178 51.60 10.31 2.64
CA GLY A 178 50.58 11.31 3.01
C GLY A 178 49.09 10.95 2.94
N ALA A 179 48.65 9.69 3.15
CA ALA A 179 47.21 9.37 2.95
C ALA A 179 46.48 8.49 3.99
N TRP A 180 47.12 7.96 5.05
CA TRP A 180 46.47 6.87 5.81
C TRP A 180 46.27 7.01 7.32
N PHE A 181 46.62 8.13 7.97
CA PHE A 181 46.39 8.26 9.41
C PHE A 181 45.94 9.68 9.80
N ILE A 182 44.64 9.93 9.63
CA ILE A 182 43.92 10.90 10.44
C ILE A 182 43.00 10.04 11.31
N PHE A 183 43.07 10.20 12.63
CA PHE A 183 42.53 9.34 13.71
C PHE A 183 43.47 8.23 14.22
N ALA A 184 44.47 8.63 15.01
CA ALA A 184 44.94 7.83 16.13
C ALA A 184 45.46 8.76 17.24
N ASN A 185 44.64 8.86 18.30
CA ASN A 185 44.81 9.54 19.59
C ASN A 185 45.05 11.05 19.60
#